data_AF-A0A4Q3XRT4-F1
#
_entry.id   AF-A0A4Q3XRT4-F1
#
_cell.length_a   1.000
_cell.length_b   1.000
_cell.length_c   1.000
_cell.angle_alpha   90.00
_cell.angle_beta   90.00
_cell.angle_gamma   90.00
#
_symmetry.space_group_name_H-M   'P 1'
#
loop_
_entity.id
_entity.type
_entity.pdbx_description
1 polymer ?
#
loop_
_entity_poly.entity_id
_entity_poly.type
_entity_poly.pdbx_seq_one_letter_code
_entity_poly.pdbx_strand_id
1 'polypeptide(L)'
;ALVALVVTQDIGALAVRADATFWGSVAFLSLFCTVGAFYVQNAAVRRTGPTRVGFLMGTEPLFGSALAHVLLSEPVIGIAVLGAVLIVAGTFAGLLSDRRDG
;
A
#
# COMPACT_ATOMS: atom_id res chain seq x y z
N ALA A 1 -1.57 -16.50 19.79
CA ALA A 1 -2.42 -15.97 18.70
C ALA A 1 -3.00 -17.11 17.85
N LEU A 2 -2.17 -17.94 17.21
CA LEU A 2 -2.64 -18.99 16.27
C LEU A 2 -3.51 -20.08 16.94
N VAL A 3 -3.14 -20.52 18.14
CA VAL A 3 -3.95 -21.49 18.94
C VAL A 3 -5.27 -20.87 19.42
N ALA A 4 -5.28 -19.59 19.77
CA ALA A 4 -6.50 -18.89 20.20
C ALA A 4 -7.49 -18.70 19.03
N LEU A 5 -6.99 -18.46 17.82
CA LEU A 5 -7.79 -18.41 16.60
C LEU A 5 -8.44 -19.76 16.29
N VAL A 6 -7.70 -20.87 16.43
CA VAL A 6 -8.23 -22.22 16.17
C VAL A 6 -9.32 -22.63 17.17
N VAL A 7 -9.21 -22.20 18.42
CA VAL A 7 -10.18 -22.56 19.48
C VAL A 7 -11.44 -21.67 19.45
N THR A 8 -11.37 -20.48 18.88
CA THR A 8 -12.47 -19.49 18.88
C THR A 8 -13.23 -19.38 17.55
N GLN A 9 -12.74 -20.00 16.48
CA GLN A 9 -13.39 -19.94 15.18
C GLN A 9 -14.26 -21.18 14.96
N ASP A 10 -15.58 -20.98 14.88
CA ASP A 10 -16.51 -21.96 14.33
C ASP A 10 -16.07 -22.32 12.90
N ILE A 11 -15.96 -23.60 12.57
CA ILE A 11 -15.59 -24.05 11.21
C ILE A 11 -16.62 -23.52 10.16
N GLY A 12 -17.84 -23.19 10.60
CA GLY A 12 -18.84 -22.47 9.81
C GLY A 12 -18.51 -21.02 9.48
N ALA A 13 -17.61 -20.36 10.22
CA ALA A 13 -17.11 -19.02 9.89
C ALA A 13 -16.16 -19.03 8.69
N LEU A 14 -15.57 -20.19 8.33
CA LEU A 14 -14.82 -20.37 7.08
C LEU A 14 -15.75 -20.59 5.88
N ALA A 15 -17.04 -20.87 6.09
CA ALA A 15 -18.01 -21.01 5.01
C ALA A 15 -18.38 -19.62 4.46
N VAL A 16 -17.47 -19.04 3.68
CA VAL A 16 -17.76 -17.83 2.89
C VAL A 16 -18.87 -18.18 1.91
N ARG A 17 -20.05 -17.58 2.10
CA ARG A 17 -21.10 -17.57 1.08
C ARG A 17 -20.60 -16.71 -0.09
N ALA A 18 -19.98 -17.36 -1.07
CA ALA A 18 -19.42 -16.73 -2.25
C ALA A 18 -20.55 -16.34 -3.22
N ASP A 19 -21.27 -15.26 -2.90
CA ASP A 19 -22.28 -14.65 -3.76
C ASP A 19 -21.65 -13.96 -4.99
N ALA A 20 -22.45 -13.61 -6.01
CA ALA A 20 -21.95 -12.99 -7.24
C ALA A 20 -21.16 -11.68 -6.98
N THR A 21 -21.57 -10.89 -5.99
CA THR A 21 -20.88 -9.68 -5.56
C THR A 21 -19.48 -9.99 -4.99
N PHE A 22 -19.32 -11.11 -4.28
CA PHE A 22 -18.01 -11.51 -3.75
C PHE A 22 -17.03 -11.79 -4.90
N TRP A 23 -17.45 -12.56 -5.90
CA TRP A 23 -16.63 -12.83 -7.08
C TRP A 23 -16.34 -11.57 -7.89
N GLY A 24 -17.32 -10.65 -8.00
CA GLY A 24 -17.12 -9.33 -8.62
C GLY A 24 -16.02 -8.52 -7.92
N SER A 25 -16.06 -8.45 -6.59
CA SER A 25 -15.04 -7.76 -5.78
C SER A 25 -13.66 -8.43 -5.91
N VAL A 26 -13.60 -9.77 -5.87
CA VAL A 26 -12.35 -10.53 -6.07
C VAL A 26 -11.75 -10.26 -7.44
N ALA A 27 -12.57 -10.30 -8.50
CA ALA A 27 -12.13 -10.03 -9.85
C ALA A 27 -11.61 -8.59 -9.99
N PHE A 28 -12.36 -7.61 -9.47
CA PHE A 28 -11.97 -6.20 -9.49
C PHE A 28 -10.63 -5.98 -8.76
N LEU A 29 -10.50 -6.47 -7.53
CA LEU A 29 -9.29 -6.30 -6.73
C LEU A 29 -8.08 -6.99 -7.38
N SER A 30 -8.29 -8.20 -7.92
CA SER A 30 -7.23 -8.97 -8.58
C SER A 30 -6.76 -8.29 -9.87
N LEU A 31 -7.68 -7.83 -10.73
CA LEU A 31 -7.33 -7.18 -12.01
C LEU A 31 -6.72 -5.80 -11.82
N PHE A 32 -7.37 -4.93 -11.05
CA PHE A 32 -6.96 -3.52 -10.95
C PHE A 32 -5.92 -3.31 -9.84
N CYS A 33 -6.22 -3.76 -8.62
CA CYS A 33 -5.35 -3.51 -7.48
C CYS A 33 -4.10 -4.40 -7.45
N THR A 34 -4.13 -5.60 -8.07
CA THR A 34 -2.96 -6.49 -8.11
C THR A 34 -2.28 -6.50 -9.47
N VAL A 35 -2.93 -7.07 -10.50
CA VAL A 35 -2.31 -7.25 -11.82
C VAL A 35 -1.96 -5.91 -12.46
N GLY A 36 -2.90 -4.97 -12.47
CA GLY A 36 -2.70 -3.62 -13.00
C GLY A 36 -1.59 -2.87 -12.25
N ALA A 37 -1.65 -2.86 -10.92
CA ALA A 37 -0.64 -2.22 -10.09
C ALA A 37 0.77 -2.81 -10.35
N PHE A 38 0.93 -4.13 -10.33
CA PHE A 38 2.22 -4.78 -10.60
C PHE A 38 2.69 -4.61 -12.04
N TYR A 39 1.79 -4.55 -13.01
CA TYR A 39 2.15 -4.24 -14.39
C TYR A 39 2.77 -2.84 -14.49
N VAL A 40 2.11 -1.83 -13.93
CA VAL A 40 2.64 -0.46 -13.89
C VAL A 40 3.94 -0.40 -13.11
N GLN A 41 4.02 -1.10 -11.99
CA GLN A 41 5.21 -1.18 -11.14
C GLN A 41 6.42 -1.75 -11.91
N ASN A 42 6.22 -2.88 -12.59
CA ASN A 42 7.25 -3.52 -13.41
C ASN A 42 7.63 -2.66 -14.62
N ALA A 43 6.66 -2.00 -15.27
CA ALA A 43 6.92 -1.09 -16.39
C ALA A 43 7.74 0.13 -15.95
N ALA A 44 7.46 0.68 -14.77
CA ALA A 44 8.21 1.79 -14.18
C ALA A 44 9.65 1.36 -13.84
N VAL A 45 9.84 0.19 -13.20
CA VAL A 45 11.19 -0.31 -12.85
C VAL A 45 12.07 -0.42 -14.08
N ARG A 46 11.50 -0.92 -15.19
CA ARG A 46 12.19 -1.07 -16.48
C ARG A 46 12.60 0.26 -17.12
N ARG A 47 11.92 1.38 -16.82
CA ARG A 47 12.18 2.69 -17.46
C ARG A 47 12.99 3.66 -16.60
N THR A 48 12.87 3.61 -15.27
CA THR A 48 13.49 4.60 -14.37
C THR A 48 14.55 4.06 -13.41
N GLY A 49 14.83 2.75 -13.46
CA GLY A 49 15.77 2.06 -12.58
C GLY A 49 15.16 1.74 -11.20
N PRO A 50 15.58 0.64 -10.55
CA PRO A 50 14.97 0.15 -9.31
C PRO A 50 14.93 1.18 -8.18
N THR A 51 15.97 2.01 -8.08
CA THR A 51 16.13 3.01 -7.01
C THR A 51 15.02 4.06 -7.02
N ARG A 52 14.61 4.56 -8.19
CA ARG A 52 13.54 5.57 -8.30
C ARG A 52 12.14 5.01 -8.07
N VAL A 53 11.91 3.74 -8.39
CA VAL A 53 10.60 3.11 -8.16
C VAL A 53 10.45 2.69 -6.71
N GLY A 54 11.47 2.11 -6.08
CA GLY A 54 11.46 1.83 -4.64
C GLY A 54 11.22 3.08 -3.80
N PHE A 55 11.66 4.24 -4.31
CA PHE A 55 11.40 5.53 -3.71
C PHE A 55 9.93 5.98 -3.80
N LEU A 56 9.28 5.72 -4.94
CA LEU A 56 7.86 5.99 -5.14
C LEU A 56 6.99 5.08 -4.24
N MET A 57 7.44 3.83 -4.01
CA MET A 57 6.82 2.96 -3.00
C MET A 57 7.01 3.53 -1.58
N GLY A 58 8.18 4.12 -1.32
CA GLY A 58 8.44 4.84 -0.06
C GLY A 58 7.48 6.01 0.20
N THR A 59 6.84 6.58 -0.83
CA THR A 59 5.84 7.64 -0.68
C THR A 59 4.40 7.14 -0.60
N GLU A 60 4.14 5.83 -0.64
CA GLU A 60 2.79 5.26 -0.39
C GLU A 60 2.11 5.80 0.89
N PRO A 61 2.82 6.00 2.02
CA PRO A 61 2.19 6.51 3.23
C PRO A 61 1.68 7.96 3.09
N LEU A 62 2.34 8.78 2.26
CA LEU A 62 1.90 10.14 1.96
C LEU A 62 0.63 10.12 1.12
N PHE A 63 0.60 9.30 0.07
CA PHE A 63 -0.61 9.14 -0.73
C PHE A 63 -1.75 8.52 0.08
N GLY A 64 -1.46 7.54 0.93
CA GLY A 64 -2.43 6.92 1.82
C GLY A 64 -3.04 7.93 2.80
N SER A 65 -2.23 8.75 3.45
CA SER A 65 -2.73 9.83 4.33
C SER A 65 -3.50 10.92 3.58
N ALA A 66 -3.03 11.33 2.40
CA ALA A 66 -3.74 12.31 1.58
C ALA A 66 -5.11 11.78 1.11
N LEU A 67 -5.16 10.54 0.62
CA LEU A 67 -6.41 9.89 0.20
C LEU A 67 -7.34 9.62 1.38
N ALA A 68 -6.83 9.25 2.56
CA ALA A 68 -7.64 9.10 3.77
C ALA A 68 -8.31 10.43 4.16
N HIS A 69 -7.57 11.55 4.08
CA HIS A 69 -8.14 12.86 4.36
C HIS A 69 -9.18 13.28 3.30
N VAL A 70 -8.87 13.10 2.01
CA VAL A 70 -9.74 13.56 0.91
C VAL A 70 -10.99 12.67 0.74
N LEU A 71 -10.83 11.35 0.83
CA LEU A 71 -11.86 10.38 0.48
C LEU A 71 -12.67 9.91 1.70
N LEU A 72 -12.02 9.85 2.87
CA LEU A 72 -12.64 9.41 4.13
C LEU A 72 -12.96 10.57 5.07
N SER A 73 -12.57 11.81 4.74
CA SER A 73 -12.73 13.00 5.59
C SER A 73 -12.15 12.85 7.00
N GLU A 74 -11.15 11.97 7.15
CA GLU A 74 -10.48 11.70 8.42
C GLU A 74 -9.73 12.96 8.92
N PRO A 75 -9.84 13.30 10.21
CA PRO A 75 -9.14 14.44 10.77
C PRO A 75 -7.62 14.21 10.78
N VAL A 76 -6.86 15.22 10.34
CA VAL A 76 -5.41 15.14 10.28
C VAL A 76 -4.84 15.25 11.69
N ILE A 77 -4.35 14.12 12.23
CA ILE A 77 -3.75 14.06 13.56
C ILE A 77 -2.29 14.51 13.46
N GLY A 78 -1.82 15.34 14.42
CA GLY A 78 -0.45 15.86 14.41
C GLY A 78 0.65 14.79 14.33
N ILE A 79 0.41 13.61 14.93
CA ILE A 79 1.33 12.47 14.84
C ILE A 79 1.43 11.90 13.41
N ALA A 80 0.34 11.91 12.65
CA ALA A 80 0.29 11.42 11.27
C ALA A 80 1.06 12.37 10.33
N VAL A 81 0.95 13.68 10.57
CA VAL A 81 1.75 14.69 9.86
C VAL A 81 3.24 14.50 10.13
N LEU A 82 3.61 14.25 11.39
CA LEU A 82 5.01 14.02 11.75
C LEU A 82 5.57 12.77 11.05
N GLY A 83 4.80 11.68 11.01
CA GLY A 83 5.13 10.48 10.24
C GLY A 83 5.30 10.76 8.75
N ALA A 84 4.36 11.51 8.15
CA ALA A 84 4.42 11.91 6.75
C ALA A 84 5.68 12.73 6.43
N VAL A 85 6.03 13.71 7.27
CA VAL A 85 7.25 14.52 7.13
C VAL A 85 8.50 13.65 7.25
N LEU A 86 8.55 12.74 8.21
CA LEU A 86 9.70 11.84 8.41
C LEU A 86 9.95 10.97 7.17
N ILE A 87 8.88 10.48 6.55
CA ILE A 87 8.92 9.68 5.33
C ILE A 87 9.45 10.53 4.18
N VAL A 88 8.89 11.72 3.92
CA VAL A 88 9.40 12.64 2.88
C VAL A 88 10.89 12.93 3.08
N ALA A 89 11.32 13.19 4.32
CA ALA A 89 12.69 13.52 4.64
C ALA A 89 13.65 12.35 4.41
N GLY A 90 13.31 11.15 4.89
CA GLY A 90 14.11 9.94 4.72
C GLY A 90 14.23 9.53 3.25
N THR A 91 13.11 9.66 2.53
CA THR A 91 13.03 9.60 1.08
C THR A 91 14.05 10.61 0.50
N PHE A 92 13.86 11.93 0.60
CA PHE A 92 14.80 12.91 0.01
C PHE A 92 16.29 12.69 0.35
N ALA A 93 16.61 12.30 1.59
CA ALA A 93 17.96 11.96 2.01
C ALA A 93 18.55 10.78 1.22
N GLY A 94 17.77 9.72 0.98
CA GLY A 94 18.17 8.59 0.16
C GLY A 94 18.50 8.97 -1.29
N LEU A 95 17.72 9.87 -1.91
CA LEU A 95 18.00 10.38 -3.26
C LEU A 95 19.29 11.19 -3.33
N LEU A 96 19.57 11.97 -2.29
CA LEU A 96 20.78 12.79 -2.25
C LEU A 96 22.03 11.91 -2.03
N SER A 97 21.90 10.81 -1.28
CA SER A 97 22.97 9.83 -1.09
C SER A 97 23.28 9.09 -2.39
N ASP A 98 22.27 8.61 -3.11
CA ASP A 98 22.44 7.91 -4.40
C ASP A 98 23.11 8.79 -5.47
N ARG A 99 22.88 10.11 -5.42
CA ARG A 99 23.55 11.09 -6.29
C ARG A 99 25.01 11.39 -5.92
N ARG A 100 25.46 11.03 -4.71
CA ARG A 100 26.85 11.24 -4.27
C ARG A 100 27.77 10.06 -4.60
N ASP A 101 27.19 8.89 -4.84
CA ASP A 101 27.93 7.63 -5.03
C ASP A 101 28.08 7.23 -6.52
N GLY A 102 27.70 8.09 -7.47
CA GLY A 102 27.86 7.89 -8.92
C GLY A 102 28.45 9.10 -9.63
#